data_AF-A0A836U0G7-F1
#
_entry.id   AF-A0A836U0G7-F1
#
_cell.length_a   1.000
_cell.length_b   1.000
_cell.length_c   1.000
_cell.angle_alpha   90.00
_cell.angle_beta   90.00
_cell.angle_gamma   90.00
#
_symmetry.space_group_name_H-M   'P 1'
#
loop_
_entity.id
_entity.type
_entity.pdbx_description
1 polymer ?
#
loop_
_entity_poly.entity_id
_entity_poly.type
_entity_poly.pdbx_seq_one_letter_code
_entity_poly.pdbx_strand_id
1 'polypeptide(L)'
;MLWHRNGHKKQEGYFRQGVMDGLITLWHANGTKSWDGMYKLGQYDGLVQEWYDNGQLEWSANYTAGQLDGIVTRWDREGMKVFELNYLNGIRDEAYQAIPGISLAPPEAFSNNVQD
;
A
#
# COMPACT_ATOMS: atom_id res chain seq x y z
N MET A 1 -12.68 3.64 15.14
CA MET A 1 -11.93 4.80 14.61
C MET A 1 -10.93 5.26 15.66
N LEU A 2 -9.73 5.63 15.25
CA LEU A 2 -8.70 6.23 16.11
C LEU A 2 -8.36 7.64 15.60
N TRP A 3 -7.90 8.50 16.52
CA TRP A 3 -7.54 9.89 16.24
C TRP A 3 -6.11 10.17 16.69
N HIS A 4 -5.44 11.09 16.01
CA HIS A 4 -4.17 11.66 16.43
C HIS A 4 -4.38 12.65 17.57
N ARG A 5 -3.32 12.97 18.34
CA ARG A 5 -3.39 13.93 19.46
C ARG A 5 -3.81 15.34 19.03
N ASN A 6 -3.62 15.68 17.75
CA ASN A 6 -4.02 16.95 17.16
C ASN A 6 -5.48 16.99 16.68
N GLY A 7 -6.25 15.92 16.91
CA GLY A 7 -7.67 15.84 16.51
C GLY A 7 -7.91 15.42 15.07
N HIS A 8 -6.88 15.13 14.28
CA HIS A 8 -7.06 14.53 12.95
C HIS A 8 -7.32 13.03 13.05
N LYS A 9 -8.08 12.47 12.10
CA LYS A 9 -8.35 11.03 12.04
C LYS A 9 -7.01 10.31 11.88
N LYS A 10 -6.80 9.20 12.60
CA LYS A 10 -5.60 8.36 12.51
C LYS A 10 -5.89 7.06 11.78
N GLN A 11 -7.05 6.45 12.06
CA GLN A 11 -7.46 5.19 11.48
C GLN A 11 -8.98 5.04 11.47
N GLU A 12 -9.49 4.44 10.40
CA GLU A 12 -10.87 4.04 10.19
C GLU A 12 -10.87 2.70 9.50
N GLY A 13 -11.86 1.87 9.80
CA GLY A 13 -11.97 0.61 9.13
C GLY A 13 -13.08 -0.27 9.67
N TYR A 14 -13.32 -1.36 8.95
CA TYR A 14 -14.40 -2.29 9.19
C TYR A 14 -13.87 -3.59 9.79
N PHE A 15 -14.51 -4.02 10.88
CA PHE A 15 -14.25 -5.30 11.52
C PHE A 15 -15.53 -6.13 11.49
N ARG A 16 -15.42 -7.38 11.04
CA ARG A 16 -16.49 -8.38 11.12
C ARG A 16 -16.04 -9.49 12.06
N GLN A 17 -16.81 -9.72 13.13
CA GLN A 17 -16.51 -10.74 14.14
C GLN A 17 -15.09 -10.62 14.75
N GLY A 18 -14.59 -9.39 14.91
CA GLY A 18 -13.26 -9.12 15.46
C GLY A 18 -12.11 -9.20 14.45
N VAL A 19 -12.39 -9.51 13.19
CA VAL A 19 -11.39 -9.61 12.11
C VAL A 19 -11.58 -8.46 11.12
N MET A 20 -10.49 -7.90 10.57
CA MET A 20 -10.57 -6.88 9.53
C MET A 20 -11.28 -7.43 8.28
N ASP A 21 -12.34 -6.74 7.85
CA ASP A 21 -13.19 -7.17 6.72
C ASP A 21 -13.83 -5.92 6.09
N GLY A 22 -13.19 -5.44 5.03
CA GLY A 22 -13.50 -4.19 4.33
C GLY A 22 -12.29 -3.27 4.21
N LEU A 23 -12.55 -2.04 3.79
CA LEU A 23 -11.51 -1.01 3.65
C LEU A 23 -11.01 -0.56 5.02
N ILE A 24 -9.69 -0.54 5.18
CA ILE A 24 -9.02 0.13 6.27
C ILE A 24 -8.29 1.34 5.67
N THR A 25 -8.41 2.50 6.31
CA THR A 25 -7.72 3.73 5.92
C THR A 25 -6.93 4.26 7.11
N LEU A 26 -5.71 4.71 6.84
CA LEU A 26 -4.84 5.41 7.76
C LEU A 26 -4.53 6.82 7.23
N TRP A 27 -4.26 7.73 8.15
CA TRP A 27 -3.94 9.12 7.84
C TRP A 27 -2.66 9.55 8.54
N HIS A 28 -1.88 10.36 7.83
CA HIS A 28 -0.77 11.12 8.38
C HIS A 28 -1.26 12.12 9.43
N ALA A 29 -0.36 12.56 10.31
CA ALA A 29 -0.72 13.54 11.34
C ALA A 29 -1.20 14.88 10.74
N ASN A 30 -0.75 15.24 9.54
CA ASN A 30 -1.21 16.44 8.82
C ASN A 30 -2.62 16.29 8.21
N GLY A 31 -3.26 15.11 8.35
CA GLY A 31 -4.60 14.82 7.83
C GLY A 31 -4.63 14.33 6.39
N THR A 32 -3.49 14.24 5.69
CA THR A 32 -3.43 13.56 4.39
C THR A 32 -3.55 12.05 4.60
N LYS A 33 -4.09 11.35 3.61
CA LYS A 33 -4.17 9.89 3.65
C LYS A 33 -2.75 9.34 3.61
N SER A 34 -2.45 8.32 4.44
CA SER A 34 -1.16 7.64 4.42
C SER A 34 -1.25 6.26 3.79
N TRP A 35 -2.38 5.59 3.97
CA TRP A 35 -2.52 4.20 3.58
C TRP A 35 -4.01 3.83 3.43
N ASP A 36 -4.30 2.98 2.46
CA ASP A 36 -5.59 2.32 2.23
C ASP A 36 -5.32 0.88 1.89
N GLY A 37 -6.18 -0.02 2.36
CA GLY A 37 -6.15 -1.39 1.90
C GLY A 37 -7.42 -2.13 2.20
N MET A 38 -7.81 -2.96 1.22
CA MET A 38 -8.96 -3.82 1.32
C MET A 38 -8.58 -5.11 2.04
N TYR A 39 -9.34 -5.46 3.07
CA TYR A 39 -9.21 -6.72 3.77
C TYR A 39 -10.44 -7.60 3.56
N LYS A 40 -10.20 -8.91 3.54
CA LYS A 40 -11.25 -9.92 3.63
C LYS A 40 -10.77 -11.03 4.56
N LEU A 41 -11.56 -11.31 5.59
CA LEU A 41 -11.22 -12.33 6.61
C LEU A 41 -9.80 -12.15 7.19
N GLY A 42 -9.36 -10.90 7.37
CA GLY A 42 -8.09 -10.55 8.00
C GLY A 42 -6.87 -10.59 7.08
N GLN A 43 -7.06 -10.85 5.78
CA GLN A 43 -6.00 -10.84 4.78
C GLN A 43 -6.24 -9.73 3.76
N TYR A 44 -5.18 -9.22 3.13
CA TYR A 44 -5.32 -8.32 1.99
C TYR A 44 -6.05 -9.01 0.83
N ASP A 45 -7.12 -8.38 0.34
CA ASP A 45 -7.93 -8.90 -0.76
C ASP A 45 -8.52 -7.70 -1.51
N GLY A 46 -7.82 -7.27 -2.55
CA GLY A 46 -8.07 -6.08 -3.34
C GLY A 46 -6.90 -5.11 -3.36
N LEU A 47 -7.20 -3.86 -3.67
CA LEU A 47 -6.22 -2.80 -3.82
C LEU A 47 -5.68 -2.33 -2.46
N VAL A 48 -4.35 -2.20 -2.39
CA VAL A 48 -3.62 -1.54 -1.32
C VAL A 48 -2.86 -0.35 -1.93
N GLN A 49 -2.82 0.76 -1.21
CA GLN A 49 -2.18 1.99 -1.65
C GLN A 49 -1.53 2.70 -0.46
N GLU A 50 -0.39 3.31 -0.72
CA GLU A 50 0.35 4.12 0.26
C GLU A 50 0.65 5.48 -0.34
N TRP A 51 0.64 6.52 0.49
CA TRP A 51 0.88 7.89 0.06
C TRP A 51 1.94 8.53 0.95
N TYR A 52 2.79 9.34 0.32
CA TYR A 52 3.65 10.27 1.04
C TYR A 52 2.82 11.30 1.80
N ASP A 53 3.44 11.93 2.79
CA ASP A 53 2.84 13.00 3.58
C ASP A 53 2.40 14.21 2.75
N ASN A 54 3.03 14.44 1.59
CA ASN A 54 2.64 15.45 0.60
C ASN A 54 1.39 15.07 -0.22
N GLY A 55 0.81 13.89 -0.01
CA GLY A 55 -0.38 13.39 -0.68
C GLY A 55 -0.13 12.71 -2.03
N GLN A 56 1.13 12.62 -2.49
CA GLN A 56 1.48 11.85 -3.68
C GLN A 56 1.45 10.35 -3.38
N LEU A 57 1.00 9.56 -4.34
CA LEU A 57 0.97 8.11 -4.23
C LEU A 57 2.41 7.59 -4.20
N GLU A 58 2.78 6.81 -3.20
CA GLU A 58 4.09 6.17 -3.08
C GLU A 58 4.06 4.76 -3.70
N TRP A 59 3.01 4.01 -3.39
CA TRP A 59 2.93 2.58 -3.71
C TRP A 59 1.49 2.20 -4.04
N SER A 60 1.30 1.31 -5.01
CA SER A 60 0.00 0.70 -5.33
C SER A 60 0.17 -0.73 -5.83
N ALA A 61 -0.68 -1.65 -5.36
CA ALA A 61 -0.84 -2.99 -5.93
C ALA A 61 -2.07 -3.70 -5.40
N ASN A 62 -2.40 -4.77 -6.11
CA ASN A 62 -3.51 -5.65 -5.81
C ASN A 62 -3.03 -6.92 -5.12
N TYR A 63 -3.84 -7.37 -4.17
CA TYR A 63 -3.68 -8.63 -3.49
C TYR A 63 -4.91 -9.51 -3.72
N THR A 64 -4.70 -10.82 -3.84
CA THR A 64 -5.76 -11.83 -3.83
C THR A 64 -5.42 -12.82 -2.72
N ALA A 65 -6.30 -12.98 -1.73
CA ALA A 65 -6.09 -13.89 -0.59
C ALA A 65 -4.70 -13.74 0.08
N GLY A 66 -4.27 -12.51 0.29
CA GLY A 66 -3.00 -12.15 0.93
C GLY A 66 -1.76 -12.21 0.04
N GLN A 67 -1.89 -12.59 -1.24
CA GLN A 67 -0.78 -12.68 -2.20
C GLN A 67 -0.85 -11.56 -3.23
N LEU A 68 0.30 -11.02 -3.63
CA LEU A 68 0.36 -10.05 -4.73
C LEU A 68 -0.17 -10.68 -6.02
N ASP A 69 -1.12 -10.01 -6.65
CA ASP A 69 -1.74 -10.50 -7.88
C ASP A 69 -2.14 -9.31 -8.77
N GLY A 70 -1.33 -9.10 -9.81
CA GLY A 70 -1.41 -7.97 -10.73
C GLY A 70 -0.26 -6.99 -10.59
N ILE A 71 -0.52 -5.74 -10.98
CA ILE A 71 0.51 -4.72 -11.11
C ILE A 71 0.87 -4.12 -9.74
N VAL A 72 2.16 -4.11 -9.43
CA VAL A 72 2.78 -3.32 -8.36
C VAL A 72 3.50 -2.14 -8.98
N THR A 73 3.16 -0.94 -8.55
CA THR A 73 3.79 0.30 -9.01
C THR A 73 4.29 1.10 -7.81
N ARG A 74 5.47 1.70 -7.96
CA ARG A 74 6.02 2.66 -7.01
C ARG A 74 6.31 3.99 -7.70
N TRP A 75 6.07 5.09 -7.00
CA TRP A 75 6.42 6.43 -7.42
C TRP A 75 7.30 7.13 -6.36
N ASP A 76 8.05 8.14 -6.78
CA ASP A 76 8.77 9.03 -5.88
C ASP A 76 7.89 10.17 -5.38
N ARG A 77 8.47 11.07 -4.56
CA ARG A 77 7.73 12.17 -3.92
C ARG A 77 7.27 13.23 -4.92
N GLU A 78 7.87 13.25 -6.11
CA GLU A 78 7.55 14.10 -7.24
C GLU A 78 6.42 13.50 -8.12
N GLY A 79 6.02 12.25 -7.84
CA GLY A 79 5.00 11.52 -8.58
C GLY A 79 5.54 10.84 -9.84
N MET A 80 6.86 10.78 -10.01
CA MET A 80 7.49 10.04 -11.10
C MET A 80 7.50 8.56 -10.78
N LYS A 81 7.07 7.74 -11.73
CA LYS A 81 7.06 6.29 -11.56
C LYS A 81 8.51 5.79 -11.48
N VAL A 82 8.82 5.06 -10.42
CA VAL A 82 10.13 4.47 -10.15
C VAL A 82 10.22 3.10 -10.81
N PHE A 83 9.20 2.27 -10.60
CA PHE A 83 9.10 0.97 -11.23
C PHE A 83 7.64 0.53 -11.37
N GLU A 84 7.46 -0.45 -12.24
CA GLU A 84 6.24 -1.24 -12.36
C GLU A 84 6.61 -2.70 -12.56
N LEU A 85 5.91 -3.57 -11.85
CA LEU A 85 6.11 -5.01 -11.85
C LEU A 85 4.76 -5.70 -11.96
N ASN A 86 4.69 -6.79 -12.71
CA ASN A 86 3.51 -7.64 -12.73
C ASN A 86 3.76 -8.87 -11.85
N TYR A 87 2.77 -9.27 -11.06
CA TYR A 87 2.78 -10.48 -10.26
C TYR A 87 1.60 -11.35 -10.65
N LEU A 88 1.78 -12.65 -10.66
CA LEU A 88 0.69 -13.61 -10.80
C LEU A 88 0.79 -14.63 -9.68
N ASN A 89 -0.23 -14.67 -8.81
CA ASN A 89 -0.24 -15.55 -7.63
C ASN A 89 1.04 -15.46 -6.78
N GLY A 90 1.50 -14.24 -6.52
CA GLY A 90 2.71 -13.95 -5.76
C GLY A 90 4.03 -14.14 -6.51
N ILE A 91 4.00 -14.65 -7.75
CA ILE A 91 5.20 -14.84 -8.56
C ILE A 91 5.42 -13.62 -9.42
N ARG A 92 6.60 -13.01 -9.29
CA ARG A 92 7.01 -11.86 -10.12
C ARG A 92 7.20 -12.31 -11.56
N ASP A 93 6.52 -11.63 -12.47
CA ASP A 93 6.81 -11.66 -13.89
C ASP A 93 8.09 -10.85 -14.13
N GLU A 94 9.10 -11.45 -14.78
CA GLU A 94 10.47 -10.90 -14.86
C GLU A 94 10.59 -9.62 -15.69
N ALA A 95 9.50 -9.13 -16.28
CA ALA A 95 9.42 -7.83 -16.95
C ALA A 95 9.55 -6.67 -15.94
N TYR A 96 10.78 -6.38 -15.52
CA TYR A 96 11.11 -5.14 -14.82
C TYR A 96 11.29 -4.00 -15.82
N GLN A 97 10.40 -3.00 -15.78
CA GLN A 97 10.66 -1.74 -16.46
C GLN A 97 11.13 -0.70 -15.44
N ALA A 98 12.45 -0.63 -15.23
CA ALA A 98 13.06 0.58 -14.68
C ALA A 98 12.86 1.72 -15.67
N ILE A 99 12.42 2.88 -15.19
CA ILE A 99 12.38 4.08 -16.03
C ILE A 99 13.82 4.64 -16.13
N PRO A 100 14.39 4.74 -17.34
CA PRO A 100 15.76 5.22 -17.53
C PRO A 100 15.96 6.61 -16.91
N GLY A 101 16.99 6.77 -16.08
CA GLY A 101 17.31 8.02 -15.38
C GLY A 101 16.91 8.05 -13.90
N ILE A 102 16.18 7.05 -13.42
CA ILE A 102 15.86 6.87 -11.99
C ILE A 102 16.74 5.74 -11.44
N SER A 103 17.81 6.10 -10.73
CA SER A 103 18.69 5.14 -10.05
C SER A 103 18.14 4.81 -8.67
N LEU A 104 17.18 3.90 -8.59
CA LEU A 104 16.74 3.34 -7.30
C LEU A 104 17.03 1.84 -7.30
N ALA A 105 17.60 1.35 -6.18
CA ALA A 105 17.82 -0.07 -5.98
C ALA A 105 16.48 -0.82 -6.14
N PRO A 106 16.48 -2.00 -6.79
CA PRO A 106 15.26 -2.80 -6.89
C PRO A 106 14.69 -3.04 -5.49
N PRO A 107 13.36 -3.04 -5.32
CA PRO A 107 12.77 -3.22 -4.00
C PRO A 107 13.22 -4.56 -3.43
N GLU A 108 13.91 -4.52 -2.29
CA GLU A 108 13.97 -5.67 -1.39
C GLU A 108 12.52 -6.00 -1.00
N ALA A 109 12.16 -7.28 -0.98
CA ALA A 109 10.80 -7.70 -0.64
C ALA A 109 10.35 -6.98 0.63
N PHE A 110 9.28 -6.18 0.54
CA PHE A 110 8.71 -5.51 1.70
C PHE A 110 8.31 -6.61 2.69
N SER A 111 9.13 -6.83 3.70
CA SER A 111 8.78 -7.66 4.84
C SER A 111 7.67 -6.93 5.56
N ASN A 112 6.45 -7.46 5.45
CA ASN A 112 5.28 -7.04 6.21
C ASN A 112 5.54 -7.22 7.72
N ASN A 113 6.34 -6.33 8.30
CA ASN A 113 6.45 -6.14 9.74
C ASN A 113 5.81 -4.79 10.07
N VAL A 114 4.49 -4.76 9.97
CA VAL A 114 3.71 -3.85 10.80
C VAL A 114 3.57 -4.56 12.15
N GLN A 115 4.58 -4.43 13.01
CA GLN A 115 4.47 -4.83 14.42
C GLN A 115 3.82 -3.68 15.19
N ASP A 116 2.69 -4.02 15.83
CA ASP A 116 2.01 -3.48 17.02
C ASP A 116 2.00 -1.96 17.31
#